data_AF-A0A3D1DNY5-F1
#
_entry.id   AF-A0A3D1DNY5-F1
#
_cell.length_a   1.000
_cell.length_b   1.000
_cell.length_c   1.000
_cell.angle_alpha   90.00
_cell.angle_beta   90.00
_cell.angle_gamma   90.00
#
_symmetry.space_group_name_H-M   'P 1'
#
loop_
_entity.id
_entity.type
_entity.pdbx_description
1 polymer ?
#
loop_
_entity_poly.entity_id
_entity_poly.type
_entity_poly.pdbx_seq_one_letter_code
_entity_poly.pdbx_strand_id
1 'polypeptide(L)'
;PEEVDFPFSRPTQFHDLEQTSRRMLVDPHRVRERYLRNFARFCTRLEQGAAGQDVDYQRVTTSQPYAHALGRYLASRSRRRRGR
;
A
#
# COMPACT_ATOMS: atom_id res chain seq x y z
N PRO A 1 -1.38 -5.65 -5.87
CA PRO A 1 -0.48 -4.76 -6.66
C PRO A 1 -1.22 -3.59 -7.31
N GLU A 2 -2.51 -3.79 -7.59
CA GLU A 2 -3.45 -2.91 -8.26
C GLU A 2 -3.47 -1.50 -7.68
N GLU A 3 -3.30 -1.33 -6.36
CA GLU A 3 -3.26 -0.01 -5.73
C GLU A 3 -2.01 0.80 -6.07
N VAL A 4 -0.91 0.10 -6.36
CA VAL A 4 0.35 0.71 -6.75
C VAL A 4 0.34 1.05 -8.24
N ASP A 5 -0.13 0.11 -9.06
CA ASP A 5 0.00 0.19 -10.52
C ASP A 5 -1.21 0.87 -11.19
N PHE A 6 -2.37 0.83 -10.52
CA PHE A 6 -3.67 1.28 -10.99
C PHE A 6 -3.96 0.86 -12.44
N PRO A 7 -4.02 -0.45 -12.76
CA PRO A 7 -4.08 -0.96 -14.13
C PRO A 7 -5.51 -0.95 -14.72
N PHE A 8 -6.36 -0.03 -14.29
CA PHE A 8 -7.74 0.08 -14.73
C PHE A 8 -7.84 0.97 -15.98
N SER A 9 -8.36 0.41 -17.08
CA SER A 9 -8.48 1.09 -18.38
C SER A 9 -9.91 1.14 -18.94
N ARG A 10 -10.85 0.47 -18.29
CA ARG A 10 -12.28 0.45 -18.65
C ARG A 10 -13.10 1.04 -17.52
N PRO A 11 -14.32 1.56 -17.77
CA PRO A 11 -15.22 1.96 -16.68
C PRO A 11 -15.32 0.86 -15.63
N THR A 12 -14.97 1.19 -14.39
CA THR A 12 -14.86 0.24 -13.28
C THR A 12 -15.82 0.66 -12.17
N GLN A 13 -16.52 -0.31 -11.59
CA GLN A 13 -17.31 -0.09 -10.39
C GLN A 13 -16.42 -0.33 -9.17
N PHE A 14 -16.21 0.72 -8.37
CA PHE A 14 -15.54 0.62 -7.09
C PHE A 14 -16.56 0.31 -6.00
N HIS A 15 -16.17 -0.60 -5.11
CA HIS A 15 -16.93 -0.98 -3.94
C HIS A 15 -16.23 -0.42 -2.71
N ASP A 16 -17.00 0.27 -1.87
CA ASP A 16 -16.48 0.74 -0.59
C ASP A 16 -16.35 -0.46 0.37
N LEU A 17 -15.16 -0.62 0.96
CA LEU A 17 -14.85 -1.73 1.87
C LEU A 17 -15.45 -1.53 3.26
N GLU A 18 -15.77 -0.30 3.64
CA GLU A 18 -16.37 0.05 4.94
C GLU A 18 -17.90 0.16 4.82
N GLN A 19 -18.41 0.59 3.66
CA GLN A 19 -19.84 0.76 3.39
C GLN A 19 -20.29 -0.07 2.18
N THR A 20 -20.67 -1.32 2.42
CA THR A 20 -20.99 -2.29 1.35
C THR A 20 -22.15 -1.90 0.41
N SER A 21 -23.03 -1.00 0.84
CA SER A 21 -24.11 -0.42 0.00
C SER A 21 -23.60 0.64 -0.97
N ARG A 22 -22.42 1.22 -0.73
CA ARG A 22 -21.84 2.28 -1.54
C ARG A 22 -21.03 1.71 -2.69
N ARG A 23 -21.47 2.01 -3.90
CA ARG A 23 -20.80 1.62 -5.15
C ARG A 23 -20.67 2.84 -6.04
N MET A 24 -19.53 2.99 -6.71
CA MET A 24 -19.26 4.13 -7.57
C MET A 24 -18.77 3.66 -8.93
N LEU A 25 -19.50 4.00 -9.99
CA LEU A 25 -19.01 3.83 -11.35
C LEU A 25 -18.09 5.01 -11.69
N VAL A 26 -16.85 4.73 -12.04
CA VAL A 26 -15.86 5.77 -12.37
C VAL A 26 -15.20 5.52 -13.71
N ASP A 27 -14.83 6.62 -14.36
CA ASP A 27 -13.83 6.63 -15.43
C ASP A 27 -12.43 6.56 -14.79
N PRO A 28 -11.68 5.45 -14.94
CA PRO A 28 -10.38 5.30 -14.30
C PRO A 28 -9.37 6.37 -14.71
N HIS A 29 -9.43 6.86 -15.95
CA HIS A 29 -8.47 7.85 -16.44
C HIS A 29 -8.59 9.18 -15.68
N ARG A 30 -9.82 9.56 -15.29
CA ARG A 30 -10.07 10.78 -14.51
C ARG A 30 -9.65 10.66 -13.05
N VAL A 31 -9.69 9.46 -12.48
CA VAL A 31 -9.42 9.26 -11.04
C VAL A 31 -8.00 8.79 -10.74
N ARG A 32 -7.31 8.16 -11.71
CA ARG A 32 -5.99 7.53 -11.54
C ARG A 32 -4.98 8.44 -10.85
N GLU A 33 -4.81 9.65 -11.36
CA GLU A 33 -3.82 10.58 -10.84
C GLU A 33 -4.10 10.93 -9.36
N ARG A 34 -5.36 11.29 -9.07
CA ARG A 34 -5.78 11.61 -7.70
C ARG A 34 -5.67 10.40 -6.76
N TYR A 35 -6.01 9.22 -7.27
CA TYR A 35 -5.91 7.97 -6.53
C TYR A 35 -4.47 7.70 -6.10
N LEU A 36 -3.54 7.64 -7.06
CA LEU A 36 -2.13 7.35 -6.81
C LEU A 36 -1.48 8.38 -5.89
N ARG A 37 -1.82 9.68 -6.03
CA ARG A 37 -1.35 10.72 -5.10
C ARG A 37 -1.84 10.48 -3.68
N ASN A 38 -3.12 10.17 -3.50
CA ASN A 38 -3.70 9.91 -2.18
C ASN A 38 -3.12 8.64 -1.55
N PHE A 39 -2.96 7.59 -2.35
CA PHE A 39 -2.35 6.32 -1.94
C PHE A 39 -0.89 6.52 -1.50
N ALA A 40 -0.08 7.22 -2.30
CA ALA A 40 1.31 7.54 -1.94
C ALA A 40 1.38 8.35 -0.64
N ARG A 41 0.56 9.40 -0.51
CA ARG A 41 0.49 10.21 0.71
C ARG A 41 0.11 9.37 1.94
N PHE A 42 -0.82 8.43 1.78
CA PHE A 42 -1.20 7.52 2.85
C PHE A 42 -0.03 6.61 3.26
N CYS A 43 0.66 5.99 2.31
CA CYS A 43 1.83 5.17 2.59
C CYS A 43 2.95 5.96 3.29
N THR A 44 3.26 7.17 2.82
CA THR A 44 4.26 8.05 3.46
C THR A 44 3.90 8.38 4.89
N ARG A 45 2.63 8.70 5.17
CA ARG A 45 2.15 8.97 6.53
C ARG A 45 2.32 7.75 7.44
N LEU A 46 2.02 6.55 6.95
CA LEU A 46 2.22 5.31 7.72
C LEU A 46 3.70 5.06 8.02
N GLU A 47 4.56 5.22 7.02
CA GLU A 47 6.01 5.04 7.17
C GLU A 47 6.60 6.02 8.20
N GLN A 48 6.24 7.31 8.08
CA GLN A 48 6.67 8.34 9.03
C GLN A 48 6.14 8.08 10.45
N GLY A 49 4.88 7.67 10.56
CA GLY A 49 4.27 7.33 11.85
C GLY A 49 4.94 6.15 12.54
N ALA A 50 5.37 5.14 11.78
CA ALA A 50 6.11 4.00 12.31
C ALA A 50 7.56 4.38 12.70
N ALA A 51 8.24 5.18 11.87
CA ALA A 51 9.59 5.66 12.14
C ALA A 51 9.69 6.47 13.44
N GLY A 52 8.67 7.26 13.77
CA GLY A 52 8.59 8.04 15.01
C GLY A 52 8.35 7.23 16.29
N GLN A 53 8.06 5.94 16.21
CA GLN A 53 7.60 5.11 17.34
C GLN A 53 8.46 3.84 17.58
N ASP A 54 9.67 3.76 17.01
CA ASP A 54 10.53 2.55 17.04
C ASP A 54 9.81 1.29 16.49
N VAL A 55 8.88 1.48 15.55
CA VAL A 55 8.12 0.39 14.92
C VAL A 55 8.77 0.00 13.59
N ASP A 56 8.98 -1.30 13.37
CA ASP A 56 9.44 -1.82 12.09
C ASP A 56 8.34 -1.67 11.02
N TYR A 57 8.64 -0.94 9.95
CA TYR A 57 7.78 -0.80 8.78
C TYR A 57 8.37 -1.52 7.56
N GLN A 58 7.55 -2.31 6.88
CA GLN A 58 7.91 -2.95 5.62
C GLN A 58 6.69 -2.96 4.70
N ARG A 59 6.74 -2.19 3.61
CA ARG A 59 5.72 -2.23 2.57
C ARG A 59 5.87 -3.50 1.73
N VAL A 60 4.74 -4.17 1.48
CA VAL A 60 4.63 -5.37 0.64
C VAL A 60 3.42 -5.24 -0.28
N THR A 61 3.47 -5.90 -1.43
CA THR A 61 2.31 -6.03 -2.32
C THR A 61 1.79 -7.46 -2.26
N THR A 62 0.49 -7.66 -2.51
CA THR A 62 -0.13 -8.99 -2.54
C THR A 62 0.41 -9.91 -3.64
N SER A 63 1.13 -9.36 -4.62
CA SER A 63 1.82 -10.13 -5.67
C SER A 63 3.21 -10.65 -5.24
N GLN A 64 3.76 -10.18 -4.12
CA GLN A 64 5.06 -10.64 -3.66
C GLN A 64 4.93 -12.01 -2.99
N PRO A 65 5.80 -12.98 -3.33
CA PRO A 65 5.86 -14.24 -2.61
C PRO A 65 6.10 -14.01 -1.11
N TYR A 66 5.26 -14.63 -0.28
CA TYR A 66 5.29 -14.46 1.17
C TYR A 66 6.69 -14.70 1.77
N ALA A 67 7.36 -15.78 1.37
CA ALA A 67 8.69 -16.12 1.88
C ALA A 67 9.74 -15.02 1.62
N HIS A 68 9.66 -14.36 0.47
CA HIS A 68 10.55 -13.24 0.14
C HIS A 68 10.24 -12.00 0.98
N ALA A 69 8.95 -11.67 1.13
CA ALA A 69 8.51 -10.56 1.98
C ALA A 69 8.94 -10.75 3.45
N LEU A 70 8.72 -11.94 4.00
CA LEU A 70 9.11 -12.29 5.36
C LEU A 70 10.64 -12.29 5.54
N GLY A 71 11.38 -12.90 4.61
CA GLY A 71 12.84 -12.92 4.66
C GLY A 71 13.44 -11.52 4.68
N ARG A 72 12.92 -10.61 3.84
CA ARG A 72 13.32 -9.19 3.84
C ARG A 72 13.04 -8.50 5.18
N TYR A 73 11.86 -8.72 5.76
CA TYR A 73 11.49 -8.17 7.04
C TYR A 73 12.45 -8.65 8.15
N LEU A 74 12.67 -9.95 8.27
CA LEU A 74 13.57 -10.54 9.27
C LEU A 74 15.00 -10.03 9.11
N ALA A 75 15.53 -10.00 7.89
CA ALA A 75 16.87 -9.48 7.62
C ALA A 75 17.01 -7.99 8.00
N SER A 76 15.99 -7.17 7.72
CA SER A 76 15.95 -5.76 8.13
C SER A 76 16.01 -5.61 9.65
N ARG A 77 15.18 -6.38 10.37
CA ARG A 77 15.12 -6.37 11.83
C ARG A 77 16.41 -6.85 12.48
N SER A 78 17.03 -7.92 11.95
CA SER A 78 18.33 -8.41 12.44
C SER A 78 19.44 -7.36 12.32
N ARG A 79 19.48 -6.58 11.23
CA ARG A 79 20.46 -5.49 11.06
C ARG A 79 20.25 -4.38 12.10
N ARG A 80 19.01 -3.96 12.35
CA ARG A 80 18.69 -2.96 13.39
C ARG A 80 19.13 -3.43 14.77
N ARG A 81 18.89 -4.70 15.11
CA ARG A 81 19.32 -5.28 16.41
C ARG A 81 20.83 -5.38 16.59
N ARG A 82 21.61 -5.43 15.52
CA ARG A 82 23.09 -5.47 15.59
C ARG A 82 23.73 -4.09 15.72
N GLY A 83 23.05 -3.04 15.25
CA GLY A 83 23.53 -1.65 15.34
C GLY A 83 23.10 -0.93 16.62
N ARG A 84 22.34 -1.60 17.49
CA ARG A 84 21.87 -1.14 18.79
C ARG A 84 22.61 -1.92 19.87
#